data_AF-A0A150HYR0-F1
#
_entry.id   AF-A0A150HYR0-F1
#
_cell.length_a   1.000
_cell.length_b   1.000
_cell.length_c   1.000
_cell.angle_alpha   90.00
_cell.angle_beta   90.00
_cell.angle_gamma   90.00
#
_symmetry.space_group_name_H-M   'P 1'
#
loop_
_entity.id
_entity.type
_entity.pdbx_description
1 polymer ?
#
loop_
_entity_poly.entity_id
_entity_poly.type
_entity_poly.pdbx_seq_one_letter_code
_entity_poly.pdbx_strand_id
1 'polypeptide(L)'
;MNMMATLNLRAMVINDNGQAKTTSYAVAQAFGKRHSDVLRSIKNMKCSHSFRERNFALCFENNKLQNGKPRKFYQMTKDGWMFLVMGFNGEKADAIKEQFIDAFNWMANKLTEVFQSNWARYNKAVGYRDNRKQQVSCSARDMNNWKHEKNPLDHEIAKLEEALQPQLNLVGGK
;
A
#
# COMPACT_ATOMS: atom_id res chain seq x y z
N MET A 1 14.46 -33.07 1.05
CA MET A 1 14.77 -31.94 0.15
C MET A 1 14.16 -30.70 0.79
N ASN A 2 14.99 -29.80 1.33
CA ASN A 2 14.56 -28.72 2.23
C ASN A 2 13.61 -27.74 1.54
N MET A 3 12.36 -27.70 2.02
CA MET A 3 11.46 -26.54 1.88
C MET A 3 12.12 -25.35 2.57
N MET A 4 12.96 -24.62 1.83
CA MET A 4 13.47 -23.32 2.25
C MET A 4 12.28 -22.39 2.36
N ALA A 5 11.84 -22.21 3.62
CA ALA A 5 10.91 -21.22 4.13
C ALA A 5 10.56 -20.14 3.08
N THR A 6 9.41 -20.32 2.42
CA THR A 6 8.69 -19.24 1.79
C THR A 6 8.43 -18.21 2.88
N LEU A 7 9.30 -17.20 2.96
CA LEU A 7 9.14 -16.04 3.82
C LEU A 7 7.84 -15.38 3.40
N ASN A 8 6.78 -15.73 4.11
CA ASN A 8 5.46 -15.22 3.85
C ASN A 8 5.48 -13.75 4.26
N LEU A 9 5.84 -12.86 3.33
CA LEU A 9 5.90 -11.40 3.53
C LEU A 9 4.60 -10.87 4.14
N ARG A 10 3.47 -11.57 3.93
CA ARG A 10 2.18 -11.30 4.58
C ARG A 10 2.20 -11.47 6.10
N ALA A 11 2.98 -12.40 6.64
CA ALA A 11 3.10 -12.63 8.09
C ALA A 11 3.95 -11.56 8.80
N MET A 12 4.76 -10.78 8.07
CA MET A 12 5.54 -9.66 8.63
C MET A 12 4.71 -8.38 8.82
N VAL A 13 3.45 -8.35 8.37
CA VAL A 13 2.60 -7.16 8.37
C VAL A 13 1.55 -7.28 9.48
N ILE A 14 1.76 -6.55 10.58
CA ILE A 14 0.72 -6.30 11.58
C ILE A 14 -0.13 -5.15 11.03
N ASN A 15 -1.43 -5.40 10.86
CA ASN A 15 -2.40 -4.37 10.50
C ASN A 15 -2.84 -3.64 11.78
N ASP A 16 -2.22 -2.50 12.04
CA ASP A 16 -2.50 -1.67 13.21
C ASP A 16 -3.04 -0.33 12.70
N ASN A 17 -4.37 -0.15 12.78
CA ASN A 17 -5.12 0.99 12.24
C ASN A 17 -5.06 1.18 10.70
N GLY A 18 -5.03 0.08 9.92
CA GLY A 18 -5.00 0.15 8.46
C GLY A 18 -3.60 0.40 7.88
N GLN A 19 -2.56 0.47 8.72
CA GLN A 19 -1.19 0.67 8.30
C GLN A 19 -0.38 -0.61 8.47
N ALA A 20 0.31 -1.01 7.40
CA ALA A 20 1.23 -2.13 7.40
C ALA A 20 2.45 -1.80 8.27
N LYS A 21 2.57 -2.44 9.45
CA LYS A 21 3.72 -2.31 10.35
C LYS A 21 4.46 -3.64 10.51
N THR A 22 5.75 -3.58 10.78
CA THR A 22 6.59 -4.74 11.07
C THR A 22 7.50 -4.49 12.27
N THR A 23 8.19 -5.52 12.76
CA THR A 23 9.09 -5.41 13.92
C THR A 23 10.53 -5.76 13.53
N SER A 24 11.48 -5.17 14.25
CA SER A 24 12.91 -5.51 14.11
C SER A 24 13.22 -7.00 14.36
N TYR A 25 12.38 -7.72 15.13
CA TYR A 25 12.48 -9.17 15.29
C TYR A 25 12.12 -9.91 14.01
N ALA A 26 11.02 -9.53 13.35
CA ALA A 26 10.60 -10.12 12.10
C ALA A 26 11.65 -9.88 10.99
N VAL A 27 12.24 -8.68 10.95
CA VAL A 27 13.36 -8.38 10.04
C VAL A 27 14.58 -9.26 10.32
N ALA A 28 14.96 -9.41 11.60
CA ALA A 28 16.09 -10.26 11.98
C ALA A 28 15.89 -11.71 11.51
N GLN A 29 14.68 -12.26 11.72
CA GLN A 29 14.32 -13.60 11.29
C GLN A 29 14.34 -13.74 9.76
N ALA A 30 13.72 -12.80 9.04
CA ALA A 30 13.62 -12.86 7.59
C ALA A 30 14.98 -12.82 6.89
N PHE A 31 15.88 -11.96 7.35
CA PHE A 31 17.20 -11.79 6.75
C PHE A 31 18.27 -12.69 7.37
N GLY A 32 17.90 -13.57 8.32
CA GLY A 32 18.83 -14.42 9.05
C GLY A 32 19.93 -13.63 9.79
N LYS A 33 19.60 -12.43 10.27
CA LYS A 33 20.54 -11.53 10.97
C LYS A 33 20.29 -11.58 12.48
N ARG A 34 21.31 -11.28 13.28
CA ARG A 34 21.12 -11.11 14.73
C ARG A 34 20.27 -9.86 14.97
N HIS A 35 19.34 -9.94 15.92
CA HIS A 35 18.48 -8.80 16.27
C HIS A 35 19.30 -7.57 16.67
N SER A 36 20.41 -7.75 17.39
CA SER A 36 21.36 -6.68 17.73
C SER A 36 21.96 -5.97 16.52
N ASP A 37 22.23 -6.69 15.43
CA ASP A 37 22.75 -6.10 14.19
C ASP A 37 21.68 -5.26 13.50
N VAL A 38 20.43 -5.73 13.49
CA VAL A 38 19.29 -4.97 12.96
C VAL A 38 19.09 -3.68 13.75
N LEU A 39 19.14 -3.72 15.09
CA LEU A 39 19.06 -2.52 15.92
C LEU A 39 20.20 -1.54 15.64
N ARG A 40 21.42 -2.05 15.45
CA ARG A 40 22.59 -1.24 15.09
C ARG A 40 22.41 -0.60 13.73
N SER A 41 21.95 -1.35 12.73
CA SER A 41 21.64 -0.82 11.40
C SER A 41 20.65 0.32 11.52
N ILE A 42 19.51 0.14 12.20
CA ILE A 42 18.49 1.18 12.40
C ILE A 42 19.08 2.44 13.04
N LYS A 43 19.91 2.29 14.08
CA LYS A 43 20.52 3.43 14.77
C LYS A 43 21.47 4.23 13.85
N ASN A 44 22.21 3.52 13.00
CA ASN A 44 23.26 4.07 12.14
C ASN A 44 22.75 4.55 10.77
N MET A 45 21.46 4.37 10.46
CA MET A 45 20.90 4.83 9.18
C MET A 45 21.02 6.36 9.03
N LYS A 46 21.57 6.79 7.91
CA LYS A 46 21.62 8.20 7.52
C LYS A 46 20.30 8.58 6.85
N CYS A 47 19.34 9.04 7.65
CA CYS A 47 18.05 9.57 7.18
C CYS A 47 17.74 10.88 7.92
N SER A 48 16.82 11.67 7.38
CA SER A 48 16.35 12.88 8.08
C SER A 48 15.69 12.52 9.41
N HIS A 49 15.69 13.47 10.34
CA HIS A 49 15.07 13.29 11.66
C HIS A 49 13.57 13.00 11.53
N SER A 50 12.86 13.76 10.70
CA SER A 50 11.43 13.58 10.42
C SER A 50 11.11 12.21 9.82
N PHE A 51 11.96 11.68 8.95
CA PHE A 51 11.78 10.33 8.40
C PHE A 51 11.93 9.27 9.48
N ARG A 52 12.92 9.43 10.37
CA ARG A 52 13.18 8.47 11.45
C ARG A 52 11.98 8.38 12.40
N GLU A 53 11.46 9.52 12.86
CA GLU A 53 10.36 9.57 13.83
C GLU A 53 9.07 8.97 13.27
N ARG A 54 8.77 9.21 11.98
CA ARG A 54 7.56 8.68 11.34
C ARG A 54 7.61 7.19 11.09
N ASN A 55 8.81 6.65 10.84
CA ASN A 55 8.96 5.29 10.32
C ASN A 55 9.53 4.28 11.33
N PHE A 56 10.11 4.73 12.45
CA PHE A 56 10.70 3.86 13.46
C PHE A 56 10.28 4.27 14.87
N ALA A 57 9.38 3.50 15.47
CA ALA A 57 8.98 3.62 16.87
C ALA A 57 9.84 2.69 17.73
N LEU A 58 10.53 3.25 18.73
CA LEU A 58 11.26 2.46 19.72
C LEU A 58 10.26 1.92 20.75
N CYS A 59 10.24 0.59 20.89
CA CYS A 59 9.36 -0.12 21.79
C CYS A 59 10.17 -0.97 22.78
N PHE A 60 9.52 -1.33 23.88
CA PHE A 60 10.10 -2.16 24.93
C PHE A 60 9.15 -3.32 25.22
N GLU A 61 9.71 -4.52 25.31
CA GLU A 61 8.99 -5.72 25.71
C GLU A 61 9.58 -6.27 27.01
N ASN A 62 8.72 -6.60 27.98
CA ASN A 62 9.15 -7.18 29.25
C ASN A 62 9.51 -8.65 29.03
N ASN A 63 10.80 -8.97 29.15
CA ASN A 63 11.27 -10.34 29.01
C ASN A 63 11.27 -11.05 30.37
N LYS A 64 10.33 -11.99 30.54
CA LYS A 64 10.25 -12.83 31.75
C LYS A 64 11.51 -13.69 31.99
N LEU A 65 12.23 -14.05 30.92
CA LEU A 65 13.45 -14.88 30.97
C LEU A 65 14.72 -14.09 31.33
N GLN A 66 14.67 -12.75 31.34
CA GLN A 66 15.83 -11.90 31.59
C GLN A 66 15.65 -11.05 32.86
N ASN A 67 15.16 -11.67 33.94
CA ASN A 67 14.89 -11.02 35.23
C ASN A 67 14.02 -9.75 35.10
N GLY A 68 13.06 -9.75 34.17
CA GLY A 68 12.18 -8.61 33.94
C GLY A 68 12.83 -7.40 33.24
N LYS A 69 14.07 -7.52 32.74
CA LYS A 69 14.71 -6.41 32.00
C LYS A 69 13.98 -6.18 30.67
N PRO A 70 13.62 -4.91 30.36
CA PRO A 70 12.91 -4.60 29.12
C PRO A 70 13.86 -4.75 27.92
N ARG A 71 13.43 -5.53 26.92
CA ARG A 71 14.13 -5.68 25.64
C ARG A 71 13.67 -4.62 24.66
N LYS A 72 14.63 -3.89 24.11
CA LYS A 72 14.40 -2.88 23.08
C LYS A 72 14.16 -3.54 21.74
N PHE A 73 13.12 -3.11 21.04
CA PHE A 73 12.89 -3.44 19.64
C PHE A 73 12.28 -2.24 18.92
N TYR A 74 12.43 -2.17 17.60
CA TYR A 74 11.71 -1.18 16.80
C TYR A 74 10.46 -1.80 16.18
N GLN A 75 9.36 -1.06 16.22
CA GLN A 75 8.24 -1.20 15.31
C GLN A 75 8.45 -0.20 14.16
N MET A 76 8.23 -0.63 12.92
CA MET A 76 8.50 0.20 11.75
C MET A 76 7.40 0.10 10.70
N THR A 77 7.22 1.16 9.94
CA THR A 77 6.30 1.23 8.80
C THR A 77 6.88 0.48 7.59
N LYS A 78 6.07 0.30 6.55
CA LYS A 78 6.55 -0.15 5.23
C LYS A 78 7.77 0.65 4.75
N ASP A 79 7.73 1.97 4.83
CA ASP A 79 8.78 2.84 4.28
C ASP A 79 10.07 2.76 5.13
N GLY A 80 9.94 2.67 6.45
CA GLY A 80 11.08 2.40 7.34
C GLY A 80 11.72 1.05 7.07
N TRP A 81 10.89 0.02 6.91
CA TRP A 81 11.36 -1.32 6.56
C TRP A 81 12.10 -1.33 5.23
N MET A 82 11.55 -0.69 4.19
CA MET A 82 12.20 -0.57 2.88
C MET A 82 13.55 0.11 2.96
N PHE A 83 13.62 1.25 3.65
CA PHE A 83 14.86 2.01 3.81
C PHE A 83 15.94 1.18 4.51
N LEU A 84 15.54 0.41 5.53
CA LEU A 84 16.44 -0.49 6.25
C LEU A 84 16.95 -1.64 5.37
N VAL A 85 16.05 -2.33 4.68
CA VAL A 85 16.36 -3.52 3.87
C VAL A 85 17.23 -3.20 2.67
N MET A 86 17.04 -2.04 2.04
CA MET A 86 17.87 -1.58 0.92
C MET A 86 19.35 -1.43 1.30
N GLY A 87 19.66 -1.20 2.58
CA GLY A 87 21.03 -1.14 3.10
C GLY A 87 21.63 -2.51 3.50
N PHE A 88 20.88 -3.60 3.41
CA PHE A 88 21.39 -4.94 3.71
C PHE A 88 22.07 -5.56 2.51
N ASN A 89 23.23 -6.20 2.73
CA ASN A 89 23.98 -6.91 1.69
C ASN A 89 23.98 -8.43 1.94
N GLY A 90 24.16 -9.19 0.86
CA GLY A 90 24.34 -10.65 0.84
C GLY A 90 23.25 -11.38 0.06
N GLU A 91 23.56 -12.58 -0.43
CA GLU A 91 22.72 -13.39 -1.34
C GLU A 91 21.28 -13.56 -0.85
N LYS A 92 21.08 -13.88 0.44
CA LYS A 92 19.73 -13.98 1.03
C LYS A 92 18.99 -12.64 1.08
N ALA A 93 19.71 -11.54 1.30
CA ALA A 93 19.11 -10.22 1.30
C ALA A 93 18.71 -9.82 -0.12
N ASP A 94 19.52 -10.15 -1.12
CA ASP A 94 19.24 -9.86 -2.53
C ASP A 94 18.03 -10.65 -3.03
N ALA A 95 17.92 -11.94 -2.70
CA ALA A 95 16.73 -12.73 -3.02
C ALA A 95 15.42 -12.18 -2.40
N ILE A 96 15.49 -11.62 -1.18
CA ILE A 96 14.32 -10.98 -0.56
C ILE A 96 13.99 -9.64 -1.24
N LYS A 97 15.01 -8.88 -1.66
CA LYS A 97 14.80 -7.63 -2.41
C LYS A 97 14.13 -7.91 -3.76
N GLU A 98 14.57 -8.93 -4.48
CA GLU A 98 13.96 -9.37 -5.74
C GLU A 98 12.48 -9.74 -5.55
N GLN A 99 12.18 -10.60 -4.58
CA GLN A 99 10.79 -10.98 -4.26
C GLN A 99 9.91 -9.77 -3.91
N PHE A 100 10.48 -8.78 -3.22
CA PHE A 100 9.76 -7.54 -2.93
C PHE A 100 9.52 -6.70 -4.19
N ILE A 101 10.53 -6.56 -5.05
CA ILE A 101 10.41 -5.84 -6.33
C ILE A 101 9.35 -6.51 -7.21
N ASP A 102 9.33 -7.84 -7.28
CA ASP A 102 8.33 -8.58 -8.04
C ASP A 102 6.92 -8.38 -7.50
N ALA A 103 6.75 -8.46 -6.17
CA ALA A 103 5.47 -8.18 -5.52
C ALA A 103 5.00 -6.74 -5.76
N PHE A 104 5.93 -5.78 -5.76
CA PHE A 104 5.65 -4.39 -6.06
C PHE A 104 5.21 -4.19 -7.52
N ASN A 105 5.96 -4.75 -8.47
CA ASN A 105 5.63 -4.69 -9.90
C ASN A 105 4.29 -5.35 -10.19
N TRP A 106 4.01 -6.50 -9.58
CA TRP A 106 2.70 -7.14 -9.68
C TRP A 106 1.57 -6.25 -9.18
N MET A 107 1.73 -5.61 -8.01
CA MET A 107 0.73 -4.72 -7.46
C MET A 107 0.54 -3.46 -8.31
N ALA A 108 1.64 -2.85 -8.79
CA ALA A 108 1.61 -1.70 -9.68
C ALA A 108 0.85 -2.03 -10.97
N ASN A 109 1.16 -3.17 -11.60
CA ASN A 109 0.46 -3.65 -12.78
C ASN A 109 -1.04 -3.85 -12.52
N LYS A 110 -1.41 -4.40 -11.36
CA LYS A 110 -2.83 -4.58 -10.99
C LYS A 110 -3.56 -3.26 -10.78
N LEU A 111 -2.93 -2.27 -10.16
CA LEU A 111 -3.49 -0.93 -10.03
C LEU A 111 -3.69 -0.27 -11.41
N THR A 112 -2.71 -0.41 -12.30
CA THR A 112 -2.81 0.09 -13.68
C THR A 112 -3.93 -0.61 -14.46
N GLU A 113 -4.06 -1.92 -14.35
CA GLU A 113 -5.13 -2.71 -15.00
C GLU A 113 -6.53 -2.26 -14.53
N VAL A 114 -6.71 -2.11 -13.21
CA VAL A 114 -7.97 -1.61 -12.63
C VAL A 114 -8.27 -0.20 -13.11
N PHE A 115 -7.26 0.68 -13.11
CA PHE A 115 -7.40 2.05 -13.60
C PHE A 115 -7.82 2.08 -15.07
N GLN A 116 -7.13 1.32 -15.94
CA GLN A 116 -7.45 1.22 -17.36
C GLN A 116 -8.86 0.67 -17.60
N SER A 117 -9.28 -0.34 -16.83
CA SER A 117 -10.62 -0.92 -16.90
C SER A 117 -11.70 0.10 -16.53
N ASN A 118 -11.52 0.80 -15.41
CA ASN A 118 -12.44 1.84 -14.96
C ASN A 118 -12.48 3.02 -15.95
N TRP A 119 -11.33 3.41 -16.51
CA TRP A 119 -11.22 4.48 -17.50
C TRP A 119 -11.96 4.14 -18.79
N ALA A 120 -11.79 2.91 -19.29
CA ALA A 120 -12.51 2.44 -20.48
C ALA A 120 -14.03 2.43 -20.26
N ARG A 121 -14.50 1.99 -19.08
CA ARG A 121 -15.92 2.02 -18.71
C ARG A 121 -16.45 3.46 -18.63
N TYR A 122 -15.69 4.35 -18.01
CA TYR A 122 -16.04 5.77 -17.90
C TYR A 122 -16.19 6.42 -19.27
N ASN A 123 -15.17 6.28 -20.14
CA ASN A 123 -15.22 6.84 -21.50
C ASN A 123 -16.41 6.32 -22.30
N LYS A 124 -16.72 5.03 -22.17
CA LYS A 124 -17.89 4.42 -22.82
C LYS A 124 -19.20 5.02 -22.30
N ALA A 125 -19.36 5.14 -20.98
CA ALA A 125 -20.57 5.66 -20.36
C ALA A 125 -20.80 7.15 -20.70
N VAL A 126 -19.75 7.97 -20.59
CA VAL A 126 -19.80 9.39 -20.95
C VAL A 126 -20.07 9.57 -22.44
N GLY A 127 -19.37 8.85 -23.31
CA GLY A 127 -19.58 8.91 -24.76
C GLY A 127 -21.01 8.52 -25.18
N TYR A 128 -21.56 7.47 -24.56
CA TYR A 128 -22.96 7.07 -24.78
C TYR A 128 -23.92 8.17 -24.33
N ARG A 129 -23.73 8.71 -23.13
CA ARG A 129 -24.58 9.76 -22.56
C ARG A 129 -24.62 11.00 -23.46
N ASP A 130 -23.47 11.45 -23.94
CA ASP A 130 -23.37 12.66 -24.76
C ASP A 130 -24.02 12.46 -26.13
N ASN A 131 -23.79 11.30 -26.77
CA ASN A 131 -24.45 10.94 -28.03
C ASN A 131 -25.98 10.86 -27.85
N ARG A 132 -26.44 10.15 -26.80
CA ARG A 132 -27.87 10.01 -26.50
C ARG A 132 -28.54 11.35 -26.26
N LYS A 133 -27.90 12.26 -25.53
CA LYS A 133 -28.36 13.63 -25.29
C LYS A 133 -28.55 14.42 -26.61
N GLN A 134 -27.63 14.25 -27.58
CA GLN A 134 -27.75 14.88 -28.89
C GLN A 134 -28.91 14.30 -29.72
N GLN A 135 -29.16 12.99 -29.63
CA GLN A 135 -30.27 12.37 -30.37
C GLN A 135 -31.65 12.79 -29.86
N VAL A 136 -31.82 12.92 -28.55
CA VAL A 136 -33.13 13.23 -27.94
C VAL A 136 -33.47 14.72 -27.95
N SER A 137 -32.52 15.61 -28.25
CA SER A 137 -32.72 17.06 -28.14
C SER A 137 -33.80 17.62 -29.07
N CYS A 138 -34.21 16.88 -30.09
CA CYS A 138 -35.16 17.33 -31.11
C CYS A 138 -36.63 17.00 -30.78
N SER A 139 -36.94 16.36 -29.65
CA SER A 139 -38.29 15.90 -29.29
C SER A 139 -38.58 16.03 -27.79
N ALA A 140 -39.64 16.76 -27.44
CA ALA A 140 -40.02 16.99 -26.03
C ALA A 140 -40.40 15.68 -25.29
N ARG A 141 -41.01 14.73 -26.01
CA ARG A 141 -41.36 13.40 -25.47
C ARG A 141 -40.10 12.60 -25.15
N ASP A 142 -39.14 12.57 -26.06
CA ASP A 142 -37.89 11.84 -25.89
C ASP A 142 -37.00 12.47 -24.82
N MET A 143 -37.03 13.80 -24.69
CA MET A 143 -36.39 14.52 -23.59
C MET A 143 -36.95 14.14 -22.21
N ASN A 144 -38.24 13.81 -22.10
CA ASN A 144 -38.81 13.37 -20.83
C ASN A 144 -38.38 11.93 -20.48
N ASN A 145 -38.38 11.02 -21.45
CA ASN A 145 -37.85 9.66 -21.28
C ASN A 145 -36.36 9.68 -20.92
N TRP A 146 -35.59 10.58 -21.55
CA TRP A 146 -34.17 10.77 -21.27
C TRP A 146 -33.88 11.13 -19.80
N LYS A 147 -34.75 11.88 -19.11
CA LYS A 147 -34.55 12.18 -17.68
C LYS A 147 -34.43 10.91 -16.84
N HIS A 148 -35.26 9.91 -17.14
CA HIS A 148 -35.26 8.64 -16.42
C HIS A 148 -34.06 7.76 -16.82
N GLU A 149 -33.67 7.75 -18.10
CA GLU A 149 -32.48 7.04 -18.60
C GLU A 149 -31.16 7.65 -18.10
N LYS A 150 -31.10 8.98 -18.00
CA LYS A 150 -29.89 9.74 -17.63
C LYS A 150 -29.50 9.57 -16.17
N ASN A 151 -30.46 9.57 -15.25
CA ASN A 151 -30.18 9.50 -13.80
C ASN A 151 -29.30 8.31 -13.38
N PRO A 152 -29.59 7.05 -13.79
CA PRO A 152 -28.73 5.91 -13.44
C PRO A 152 -27.34 6.01 -14.12
N LEU A 153 -27.26 6.55 -15.34
CA LEU A 153 -25.98 6.76 -16.04
C LEU A 153 -25.11 7.79 -15.33
N ASP A 154 -25.68 8.92 -14.91
CA ASP A 154 -24.96 9.94 -14.14
C ASP A 154 -24.44 9.36 -12.82
N HIS A 155 -25.21 8.48 -12.17
CA HIS A 155 -24.77 7.79 -10.96
C HIS A 155 -23.62 6.80 -11.20
N GLU A 156 -23.65 6.04 -12.31
CA GLU A 156 -22.54 5.17 -12.70
C GLU A 156 -21.28 5.97 -13.05
N ILE A 157 -21.43 7.07 -13.80
CA ILE A 157 -20.33 7.97 -14.16
C ILE A 157 -19.69 8.54 -12.90
N ALA A 158 -20.47 9.06 -11.95
CA ALA A 158 -19.96 9.61 -10.69
C ALA A 158 -19.17 8.56 -9.87
N LYS A 159 -19.65 7.31 -9.82
CA LYS A 159 -18.93 6.19 -9.17
C LYS A 159 -17.60 5.88 -9.86
N LEU A 160 -17.58 5.91 -11.19
CA LEU A 160 -16.36 5.68 -11.96
C LEU A 160 -15.37 6.83 -11.82
N GLU A 161 -15.84 8.08 -11.77
CA GLU A 161 -15.02 9.27 -11.50
C GLU A 161 -14.36 9.18 -10.12
N GLU A 162 -15.12 8.82 -9.08
CA GLU A 162 -14.59 8.62 -7.73
C GLU A 162 -13.51 7.52 -7.70
N ALA A 163 -13.73 6.43 -8.43
CA ALA A 163 -12.77 5.33 -8.52
C ALA A 163 -11.51 5.65 -9.36
N LEU A 164 -11.57 6.68 -10.22
CA LEU A 164 -10.47 7.14 -11.08
C LEU A 164 -9.64 8.26 -10.43
N GLN A 165 -10.23 9.01 -9.51
CA GLN A 165 -9.52 10.05 -8.78
C GLN A 165 -8.50 9.41 -7.83
N PRO A 166 -7.22 9.82 -7.86
CA PRO A 166 -6.32 9.47 -6.77
C PRO A 166 -6.87 10.13 -5.50
N GLN A 167 -7.37 9.31 -4.56
CA GLN A 167 -7.81 9.80 -3.26
C GLN A 167 -6.59 10.33 -2.50
N LEU A 168 -6.30 11.61 -2.66
CA LEU A 168 -5.38 12.32 -1.77
C LEU A 168 -6.15 12.59 -0.48
N ASN A 169 -6.14 11.63 0.45
CA ASN A 169 -6.58 11.88 1.82
C ASN A 169 -5.57 12.84 2.45
N LEU A 170 -5.73 14.13 2.17
CA LEU A 170 -5.13 15.20 2.93
C LEU A 170 -5.79 15.12 4.30
N VAL A 171 -5.14 14.41 5.23
CA VAL A 171 -5.49 14.48 6.65
C VAL A 171 -5.41 15.96 7.01
N GLY A 172 -6.59 16.58 7.12
CA GLY A 172 -6.75 17.98 7.43
C GLY A 172 -5.95 18.30 8.68
N GLY A 173 -5.05 19.27 8.54
CA GLY A 173 -4.42 19.93 9.67
C GLY A 173 -5.50 20.41 10.64
N LYS A 174 -5.20 20.24 11.93
CA LYS A 174 -5.86 20.99 12.98
C LYS A 174 -5.68 22.49 12.77
#